data_AF-A0A0M9X885-F1
#
_entry.id   AF-A0A0M9X885-F1
#
_cell.length_a   1.000
_cell.length_b   1.000
_cell.length_c   1.000
_cell.angle_alpha   90.00
_cell.angle_beta   90.00
_cell.angle_gamma   90.00
#
_symmetry.space_group_name_H-M   'P 1'
#
loop_
_entity.id
_entity.type
_entity.pdbx_description
1 polymer ?
#
loop_
_entity_poly.entity_id
_entity_poly.type
_entity_poly.pdbx_seq_one_letter_code
_entity_poly.pdbx_strand_id
1 'polypeptide(L)'
;MSTATAQRLAKWAGNTAAVGRLGGDEFALTTRLGSDLQHARLARLMSSLTQPGLLDDGQVVNVEASVGAATPDAIGTTNLSRLLRAADAALYDGKHTDRATLAGARHGADAPVKGRRAGRPGTRDPAQAS
;
A
#
# COMPACT_ATOMS: atom_id res chain seq x y z
N MET A 1 9.29 -10.70 -9.14
CA MET A 1 8.32 -9.58 -9.12
C MET A 1 8.52 -8.60 -7.96
N SER A 2 8.60 -9.04 -6.69
CA SER A 2 8.71 -8.13 -5.52
C SER A 2 9.87 -7.11 -5.60
N THR A 3 11.05 -7.49 -6.11
CA THR A 3 12.21 -6.59 -6.22
C THR A 3 12.00 -5.44 -7.21
N ALA A 4 11.40 -5.73 -8.38
CA ALA A 4 11.16 -4.71 -9.41
C ALA A 4 10.13 -3.67 -8.93
N THR A 5 9.06 -4.12 -8.27
CA THR A 5 8.08 -3.24 -7.63
C THR A 5 8.72 -2.36 -6.57
N ALA A 6 9.55 -2.95 -5.69
CA ALA A 6 10.27 -2.20 -4.66
C ALA A 6 11.21 -1.13 -5.26
N GLN A 7 11.93 -1.46 -6.33
CA GLN A 7 12.83 -0.52 -7.03
C GLN A 7 12.06 0.64 -7.69
N ARG A 8 10.95 0.34 -8.38
CA ARG A 8 10.08 1.35 -8.99
C ARG A 8 9.49 2.27 -7.94
N LEU A 9 9.03 1.71 -6.83
CA LEU A 9 8.47 2.45 -5.71
C LEU A 9 9.53 3.38 -5.08
N ALA A 10 10.72 2.86 -4.79
CA ALA A 10 11.82 3.64 -4.22
C ALA A 10 12.25 4.79 -5.16
N LYS A 11 12.36 4.51 -6.47
CA LYS A 11 12.68 5.51 -7.48
C LYS A 11 11.62 6.61 -7.57
N TRP A 12 10.34 6.25 -7.49
CA TRP A 12 9.25 7.22 -7.47
C TRP A 12 9.26 8.07 -6.20
N ALA A 13 9.51 7.44 -5.04
CA ALA A 13 9.44 8.05 -3.73
C ALA A 13 10.53 9.13 -3.52
N GLY A 14 11.73 8.91 -4.04
CA GLY A 14 12.86 9.83 -3.92
C GLY A 14 13.39 9.91 -2.48
N ASN A 15 14.28 10.87 -2.23
CA ASN A 15 15.08 10.90 -1.00
C ASN A 15 14.33 11.34 0.26
N THR A 16 13.15 11.96 0.12
CA THR A 16 12.38 12.52 1.25
C THR A 16 11.26 11.61 1.72
N ALA A 17 11.20 10.39 1.20
CA ALA A 17 10.14 9.44 1.48
C ALA A 17 10.65 8.29 2.36
N ALA A 18 9.79 7.80 3.24
CA ALA A 18 10.01 6.53 3.93
C ALA A 18 9.25 5.45 3.17
N VAL A 19 9.91 4.34 2.83
CA VAL A 19 9.30 3.20 2.13
C VAL A 19 9.49 1.95 2.98
N GLY A 20 8.43 1.15 3.14
CA GLY A 20 8.45 -0.10 3.88
C GLY A 20 7.66 -1.20 3.18
N ARG A 21 8.10 -2.45 3.34
CA ARG A 21 7.36 -3.64 2.91
C ARG A 21 6.55 -4.17 4.10
N LEU A 22 5.25 -4.34 3.92
CA LEU A 22 4.34 -4.81 4.97
C LEU A 22 4.29 -6.34 5.03
N GLY A 23 4.46 -6.99 3.88
CA GLY A 23 4.41 -8.44 3.68
C GLY A 23 4.27 -8.73 2.19
N GLY A 24 4.51 -9.97 1.73
CA GLY A 24 4.22 -10.36 0.34
C GLY A 24 4.65 -9.34 -0.73
N ASP A 25 3.69 -8.85 -1.50
CA ASP A 25 3.79 -7.76 -2.48
C ASP A 25 3.22 -6.42 -1.99
N GLU A 26 2.93 -6.32 -0.69
CA GLU A 26 2.35 -5.13 -0.06
C GLU A 26 3.45 -4.17 0.41
N PHE A 27 3.34 -2.92 -0.04
CA PHE A 27 4.26 -1.83 0.30
C PHE A 27 3.49 -0.62 0.80
N ALA A 28 4.11 0.11 1.72
CA ALA A 28 3.64 1.42 2.16
C ALA A 28 4.76 2.45 1.99
N LEU A 29 4.37 3.69 1.73
CA LEU A 29 5.29 4.82 1.79
C LEU A 29 4.64 6.04 2.40
N THR A 30 5.48 6.92 2.95
CA THR A 30 5.11 8.29 3.31
C THR A 30 5.97 9.25 2.52
N THR A 31 5.37 10.32 2.00
CA THR A 31 6.08 11.36 1.25
C THR A 31 5.36 12.68 1.40
N ARG A 32 6.07 13.79 1.14
CA ARG A 32 5.49 15.13 1.08
C ARG A 32 5.27 15.49 -0.38
N LEU A 33 4.03 15.79 -0.74
CA LEU A 33 3.65 16.27 -2.07
C LEU A 33 2.93 17.61 -1.90
N GLY A 34 3.18 18.55 -2.83
CA GLY A 34 2.29 19.69 -3.00
C GLY A 34 0.90 19.22 -3.40
N SER A 35 -0.15 19.87 -2.90
CA SER A 35 -1.54 19.51 -3.16
C SER A 35 -1.89 19.58 -4.65
N ASP A 36 -1.31 20.56 -5.35
CA ASP A 36 -1.36 20.79 -6.79
C ASP A 36 -0.74 19.65 -7.60
N LEU A 37 0.32 19.01 -7.09
CA LEU A 37 1.05 17.95 -7.79
C LEU A 37 0.56 16.53 -7.45
N GLN A 38 -0.31 16.37 -6.44
CA GLN A 38 -0.70 15.06 -5.91
C GLN A 38 -1.22 14.11 -6.99
N HIS A 39 -2.20 14.55 -7.79
CA HIS A 39 -2.82 13.73 -8.82
C HIS A 39 -1.82 13.29 -9.89
N ALA A 40 -0.98 14.22 -10.38
CA ALA A 40 0.04 13.93 -11.38
C ALA A 40 1.09 12.95 -10.85
N ARG A 41 1.50 13.11 -9.58
CA ARG A 41 2.47 12.22 -8.93
C ARG A 41 1.91 10.82 -8.75
N LEU A 42 0.65 10.68 -8.33
CA LEU A 42 -0.02 9.39 -8.19
C LEU A 42 -0.26 8.70 -9.54
N ALA A 43 -0.64 9.45 -10.58
CA ALA A 43 -0.76 8.89 -11.93
C ALA A 43 0.60 8.34 -12.41
N ARG A 44 1.69 9.08 -12.20
CA ARG A 44 3.04 8.62 -12.52
C ARG A 44 3.44 7.38 -11.72
N LEU A 45 3.01 7.26 -10.47
CA LEU A 45 3.24 6.06 -9.67
C LEU A 45 2.56 4.85 -10.31
N MET A 46 1.26 4.96 -10.61
CA MET A 46 0.50 3.89 -11.25
C MET A 46 1.15 3.45 -12.55
N SER A 47 1.46 4.39 -13.45
CA SER A 47 2.12 4.07 -14.73
C SER A 47 3.47 3.40 -14.54
N SER A 48 4.22 3.74 -13.48
CA SER A 48 5.51 3.10 -13.19
C SER A 48 5.33 1.69 -12.65
N LEU A 49 4.33 1.46 -11.78
CA LEU A 49 4.12 0.17 -11.13
C LEU A 49 3.58 -0.87 -12.11
N THR A 50 2.70 -0.45 -13.04
CA THR A 50 2.07 -1.34 -14.03
C THR A 50 2.91 -1.58 -15.28
N GLN A 51 4.14 -1.05 -15.36
CA GLN A 51 5.03 -1.38 -16.47
C GLN A 51 5.29 -2.89 -16.50
N PRO A 52 5.23 -3.55 -17.68
CA PRO A 52 5.59 -4.96 -17.78
C PRO A 52 6.99 -5.24 -17.23
N GLY A 53 7.16 -6.39 -16.60
CA GLY A 53 8.45 -6.90 -16.15
C GLY A 53 9.01 -7.89 -17.15
N LEU A 54 10.34 -7.96 -17.26
CA LEU A 54 11.04 -9.01 -18.00
C LEU A 54 11.55 -10.06 -17.00
N LEU A 55 11.26 -11.32 -17.25
CA LEU A 55 11.81 -12.45 -16.52
C LEU A 55 13.16 -12.87 -17.11
N ASP A 56 13.94 -13.64 -16.34
CA ASP A 56 15.29 -14.07 -16.74
C ASP A 56 15.30 -14.97 -17.99
N ASP A 57 14.17 -15.63 -18.27
CA ASP A 57 13.96 -16.45 -19.46
C ASP A 57 13.45 -15.66 -20.69
N GLY A 58 13.37 -14.33 -20.58
CA GLY A 58 12.92 -13.43 -21.64
C GLY A 58 11.41 -13.26 -21.75
N GLN A 59 10.61 -13.91 -20.89
CA GLN A 59 9.17 -13.71 -20.88
C GLN A 59 8.78 -12.32 -20.32
N VAL A 60 7.83 -11.68 -20.99
CA VAL A 60 7.25 -10.41 -20.53
C VAL A 60 6.00 -10.71 -19.70
N VAL A 61 5.95 -10.19 -18.48
CA VAL A 61 4.83 -10.38 -17.56
C VAL A 61 4.16 -9.04 -17.29
N ASN A 62 2.85 -8.98 -17.53
CA ASN A 62 2.03 -7.84 -17.16
C ASN A 62 1.91 -7.75 -15.64
N VAL A 63 1.98 -6.53 -15.11
CA VAL A 63 1.91 -6.26 -13.69
C VAL A 63 0.68 -5.42 -13.42
N GLU A 64 -0.23 -5.94 -12.61
CA GLU A 64 -1.30 -5.14 -12.03
C GLU A 64 -0.84 -4.57 -10.70
N ALA A 65 -1.27 -3.35 -10.41
CA ALA A 65 -1.00 -2.69 -9.15
C ALA A 65 -2.24 -1.90 -8.73
N SER A 66 -2.53 -1.88 -7.43
CA SER A 66 -3.54 -1.02 -6.85
C SER A 66 -2.87 -0.09 -5.86
N VAL A 67 -3.24 1.18 -5.88
CA VAL A 67 -2.68 2.20 -4.98
C VAL A 67 -3.82 2.96 -4.34
N GLY A 68 -3.84 2.96 -3.01
CA GLY A 68 -4.63 3.89 -2.21
C GLY A 68 -3.72 4.89 -1.52
N ALA A 69 -4.18 6.13 -1.39
CA ALA A 69 -3.44 7.20 -0.75
C ALA A 69 -4.36 8.04 0.14
N ALA A 70 -3.82 8.59 1.22
CA ALA A 70 -4.54 9.45 2.15
C ALA A 70 -3.69 10.67 2.52
N THR A 71 -4.33 11.82 2.74
CA THR A 71 -3.68 13.03 3.24
C THR A 71 -4.23 13.44 4.61
N PRO A 72 -3.43 14.14 5.43
CA PRO A 72 -3.92 14.69 6.68
C PRO A 72 -5.15 15.57 6.50
N ASP A 73 -5.18 16.40 5.46
CA ASP A 73 -6.28 17.34 5.21
C ASP A 73 -7.57 16.64 4.80
N ALA A 74 -7.49 15.61 3.94
CA ALA A 74 -8.67 14.88 3.46
C ALA A 74 -9.30 14.01 4.55
N ILE A 75 -8.48 13.52 5.50
CA ILE A 75 -8.93 12.63 6.59
C ILE A 75 -9.19 13.40 7.89
N GLY A 76 -8.61 14.58 8.07
CA GLY A 76 -8.69 15.37 9.30
C GLY A 76 -7.82 14.82 10.44
N THR A 77 -6.67 14.19 10.12
CA THR A 77 -5.77 13.66 11.15
C THR A 77 -4.32 13.55 10.68
N THR A 78 -3.36 13.76 11.59
CA THR A 78 -1.94 13.49 11.37
C THR A 78 -1.49 12.13 11.91
N ASN A 79 -2.40 11.36 12.51
CA ASN A 79 -2.11 10.03 13.04
C ASN A 79 -1.82 9.04 11.90
N LEU A 80 -0.57 8.59 11.81
CA LEU A 80 -0.10 7.70 10.74
C LEU A 80 -0.93 6.41 10.63
N SER A 81 -1.30 5.78 11.75
CA SER A 81 -2.09 4.55 11.74
C SER A 81 -3.48 4.76 11.16
N ARG A 82 -4.10 5.93 11.40
CA ARG A 82 -5.39 6.28 10.79
C ARG A 82 -5.26 6.59 9.30
N LEU A 83 -4.19 7.30 8.91
CA LEU A 83 -3.92 7.58 7.50
C LEU A 83 -3.65 6.32 6.68
N LEU A 84 -2.85 5.39 7.21
CA LEU A 84 -2.58 4.11 6.55
C LEU A 84 -3.86 3.29 6.38
N ARG A 85 -4.73 3.26 7.38
CA ARG A 85 -6.04 2.60 7.30
C ARG A 85 -6.94 3.24 6.24
N ALA A 86 -7.00 4.56 6.17
CA ALA A 86 -7.80 5.26 5.17
C ALA A 86 -7.26 5.00 3.75
N ALA A 87 -5.93 4.97 3.58
CA ALA A 87 -5.28 4.63 2.32
C ALA A 87 -5.57 3.18 1.91
N ASP A 88 -5.54 2.22 2.84
CA ASP A 88 -5.90 0.82 2.60
C ASP A 88 -7.36 0.66 2.18
N ALA A 89 -8.29 1.34 2.86
CA ALA A 89 -9.70 1.36 2.47
C ALA A 89 -9.90 1.95 1.06
N ALA A 90 -9.20 3.03 0.73
CA ALA A 90 -9.23 3.62 -0.61
C ALA A 90 -8.63 2.70 -1.68
N LEU A 91 -7.57 1.95 -1.34
CA LEU A 91 -6.99 0.93 -2.22
C LEU A 91 -8.02 -0.17 -2.52
N TYR A 92 -8.73 -0.62 -1.49
CA TYR A 92 -9.76 -1.66 -1.63
C TYR A 92 -10.92 -1.19 -2.51
N ASP A 93 -11.44 0.03 -2.29
CA ASP A 93 -12.47 0.64 -3.14
C ASP A 93 -12.00 0.82 -4.59
N GLY A 94 -10.71 1.14 -4.78
CA GLY A 94 -10.06 1.33 -6.07
C GLY A 94 -9.54 0.07 -6.73
N LYS A 95 -9.78 -1.12 -6.15
CA LYS A 95 -9.22 -2.35 -6.69
C LYS A 95 -9.75 -2.60 -8.11
N HIS A 96 -8.84 -2.93 -9.03
CA HIS A 96 -9.11 -3.05 -10.48
C HIS A 96 -9.51 -1.74 -11.18
N THR A 97 -9.39 -0.61 -10.50
CA THR A 97 -9.34 0.68 -11.20
C THR A 97 -7.88 0.88 -11.60
N ASP A 98 -7.58 1.09 -12.89
CA ASP A 98 -6.22 1.33 -13.40
C ASP A 98 -5.64 2.70 -12.96
N ARG A 99 -6.02 3.16 -11.76
CA ARG A 99 -5.79 4.48 -11.21
C ARG A 99 -5.53 4.36 -9.71
N ALA A 100 -4.83 5.35 -9.17
CA ALA A 100 -4.71 5.49 -7.74
C ALA A 100 -5.98 6.11 -7.17
N THR A 101 -6.41 5.64 -6.00
CA THR A 101 -7.58 6.17 -5.30
C THR A 101 -7.16 7.02 -4.11
N LEU A 102 -7.68 8.24 -4.05
CA LEU A 102 -7.52 9.12 -2.90
C LEU A 102 -8.63 8.89 -1.88
N ALA A 103 -8.23 8.71 -0.63
CA ALA A 103 -9.13 8.57 0.49
C ALA A 103 -9.81 9.91 0.79
N GLY A 104 -11.12 9.98 0.64
CA GLY A 104 -11.96 11.05 1.18
C GLY A 104 -12.40 10.80 2.63
N ALA A 105 -13.13 11.77 3.21
CA ALA A 105 -13.59 11.76 4.61
C ALA A 105 -14.31 10.47 5.05
N ARG A 106 -15.04 9.81 4.14
CA ARG A 106 -15.72 8.52 4.40
C ARG A 106 -14.79 7.39 4.84
N HIS A 107 -13.51 7.45 4.46
CA HIS A 107 -12.49 6.47 4.85
C HIS A 107 -11.82 6.83 6.19
N GLY A 108 -12.09 8.01 6.75
CA GLY A 108 -11.50 8.50 7.99
C GLY A 108 -12.23 8.06 9.26
N ALA A 109 -13.43 7.50 9.13
CA ALA A 109 -14.16 6.85 10.22
C ALA A 109 -13.51 5.50 10.55
N ASP A 110 -13.73 5.00 11.78
CA ASP A 110 -13.17 3.75 12.33
C ASP A 110 -13.49 2.49 11.51
N ALA A 111 -12.90 2.36 10.31
CA ALA A 111 -13.00 1.16 9.51
C ALA A 111 -12.30 0.02 10.26
N PRO A 112 -12.96 -1.13 10.48
CA PRO A 112 -12.35 -2.24 11.22
C PRO A 112 -11.08 -2.73 10.50
N VAL A 113 -10.03 -3.06 11.28
CA VAL A 113 -8.82 -3.70 10.78
C VAL A 113 -9.20 -5.07 10.22
N LYS A 114 -9.32 -5.22 8.90
CA LYS A 114 -9.21 -6.56 8.28
C LYS A 114 -7.73 -6.77 7.97
N GLY A 115 -7.04 -7.60 8.74
CA GLY A 115 -5.72 -8.09 8.29
C GLY A 115 -4.62 -8.33 9.31
N ARG A 116 -4.77 -8.00 10.60
CA ARG A 116 -3.91 -8.66 11.60
C ARG A 116 -4.45 -10.06 11.80
N ARG A 117 -3.90 -11.05 11.08
CA ARG A 117 -4.03 -12.45 11.49
C ARG A 117 -3.61 -12.52 12.96
N ALA A 118 -4.57 -12.78 13.84
CA ALA A 118 -4.25 -13.20 15.19
C ALA A 118 -3.30 -14.39 15.05
N GLY A 119 -2.13 -14.30 15.69
CA GLY A 119 -1.15 -15.37 15.70
C GLY A 119 -1.85 -16.68 16.02
N ARG A 120 -1.51 -17.73 15.28
CA ARG A 120 -1.94 -19.10 15.56
C ARG A 120 -1.67 -19.37 17.04
N PRO A 121 -2.68 -19.70 17.87
CA PRO A 121 -2.42 -20.14 19.24
C PRO A 121 -1.48 -21.34 19.17
N GLY A 122 -0.31 -21.22 19.79
CA GLY A 122 0.61 -22.33 19.92
C GLY A 122 -0.10 -23.48 20.64
N THR A 123 -0.07 -24.67 20.05
CA THR A 123 -0.43 -25.91 20.73
C THR A 123 0.49 -26.09 21.93
N ARG A 124 0.02 -25.69 23.11
CA ARG A 124 0.49 -26.27 24.37
C ARG A 124 -0.55 -27.30 24.76
N ASP A 125 -0.16 -28.56 24.65
CA ASP A 125 -0.83 -29.68 25.28
C ASP A 125 -0.18 -29.83 26.67
N PRO A 126 -0.84 -29.50 27.80
CA PRO A 126 -0.44 -30.03 29.07
C PRO A 126 -1.04 -31.43 29.17
N ALA A 127 -0.22 -32.43 28.84
CA ALA A 127 -0.44 -33.78 29.28
C ALA A 127 -0.63 -33.76 30.80
N GLN A 128 -1.84 -34.09 31.23
CA GLN A 128 -2.12 -34.48 32.60
C GLN A 128 -1.43 -35.82 32.84
N ALA A 129 -0.40 -35.81 33.68
CA ALA A 129 0.16 -36.99 34.30
C ALA A 129 0.23 -36.74 35.80
N SER A 130 -0.73 -37.28 36.52
CA SER A 130 -0.63 -37.68 37.93
C SER A 130 -1.45 -38.93 38.11
#